data_AF-A0A2V6J5I2-F1
#
_entry.id   AF-A0A2V6J5I2-F1
#
_cell.length_a   1.000
_cell.length_b   1.000
_cell.length_c   1.000
_cell.angle_alpha   90.00
_cell.angle_beta   90.00
_cell.angle_gamma   90.00
#
_symmetry.space_group_name_H-M   'P 1'
#
loop_
_entity.id
_entity.type
_entity.pdbx_description
1 polymer ?
#
loop_
_entity_poly.entity_id
_entity_poly.type
_entity_poly.pdbx_seq_one_letter_code
_entity_poly.pdbx_strand_id
1 'polypeptide(L)'
;MIEGGEPVQVTFRNNFNLQDGFDGGVLELSTDGGNTFQDILTFGSFVSGGYHGTISNCCGNPLAGREAWTGNSSGFITTMVNLGVTWGPNMVLRWRMGSDNNVSGEGWRIDTVAITQCHKPVPTTPPPLRTSRPRPTPAPRPSP
;
A
#
# COMPACT_ATOMS: atom_id res chain seq x y z
N MET A 1 4.67 -19.26 15.78
CA MET A 1 4.98 -17.82 15.76
C MET A 1 5.10 -17.42 14.30
N ILE A 2 4.03 -16.91 13.71
CA ILE A 2 4.11 -16.24 12.41
C ILE A 2 4.88 -14.95 12.68
N GLU A 3 6.11 -14.84 12.18
CA GLU A 3 6.76 -13.53 12.11
C GLU A 3 5.85 -12.67 11.23
N GLY A 4 5.15 -11.71 11.86
CA GLY A 4 4.40 -10.71 11.13
C GLY A 4 5.36 -10.02 10.17
N GLY A 5 5.04 -10.06 8.87
CA GLY A 5 5.70 -9.19 7.91
C GLY A 5 5.56 -7.76 8.41
N GLU A 6 6.65 -7.01 8.40
CA GLU A 6 6.66 -5.60 8.81
C GLU A 6 5.58 -4.84 8.03
N PRO A 7 4.82 -3.95 8.69
CA PRO A 7 3.61 -3.36 8.11
C PRO A 7 3.96 -2.55 6.86
N VAL A 8 3.25 -2.81 5.77
CA VAL A 8 3.29 -1.92 4.60
C VAL A 8 2.46 -0.69 4.94
N GLN A 9 3.01 0.49 4.73
CA GLN A 9 2.31 1.74 4.96
C GLN A 9 2.17 2.52 3.65
N VAL A 10 0.93 2.89 3.35
CA VAL A 10 0.58 3.82 2.27
C VAL A 10 0.33 5.19 2.88
N THR A 11 1.03 6.20 2.37
CA THR A 11 0.86 7.60 2.76
C THR A 11 0.65 8.45 1.52
N PHE A 12 -0.26 9.40 1.60
CA PHE A 12 -0.49 10.41 0.56
C PHE A 12 -1.12 11.65 1.17
N ARG A 13 -1.07 12.76 0.45
CA ARG A 13 -1.89 13.93 0.75
C ARG A 13 -3.11 13.95 -0.15
N ASN A 14 -4.27 14.29 0.40
CA ASN A 14 -5.46 14.54 -0.40
C ASN A 14 -6.15 15.85 -0.03
N ASN A 15 -6.72 16.51 -1.03
CA ASN A 15 -7.51 17.72 -0.90
C ASN A 15 -8.79 17.53 -1.71
N PHE A 16 -9.91 17.39 -1.00
CA PHE A 16 -11.25 17.21 -1.58
C PHE A 16 -12.13 18.40 -1.22
N ASN A 17 -12.90 18.85 -2.21
CA ASN A 17 -14.03 19.77 -2.07
C ASN A 17 -15.15 19.26 -2.98
N LEU A 18 -16.00 18.42 -2.40
CA LEU A 18 -17.04 17.60 -3.02
C LEU A 18 -18.41 17.94 -2.39
N GLN A 19 -19.50 17.48 -3.00
CA GLN A 19 -20.82 17.56 -2.37
C GLN A 19 -20.87 16.65 -1.14
N ASP A 20 -21.04 17.25 0.03
CA ASP A 20 -21.00 16.55 1.32
C ASP A 20 -22.10 15.48 1.45
N GLY A 21 -21.68 14.24 1.71
CA GLY A 21 -22.55 13.06 1.84
C GLY A 21 -23.07 12.47 0.53
N PHE A 22 -22.83 13.11 -0.63
CA PHE A 22 -23.36 12.64 -1.92
C PHE A 22 -22.26 12.28 -2.91
N ASP A 23 -21.15 13.02 -2.89
CA ASP A 23 -19.97 12.75 -3.70
C ASP A 23 -18.83 12.28 -2.81
N GLY A 24 -17.96 11.41 -3.32
CA GLY A 24 -16.89 10.89 -2.49
C GLY A 24 -15.70 10.30 -3.24
N GLY A 25 -14.57 10.27 -2.53
CA GLY A 25 -13.37 9.56 -2.92
C GLY A 25 -13.13 8.34 -2.02
N VAL A 26 -12.69 7.24 -2.61
CA VAL A 26 -12.23 6.04 -1.91
C VAL A 26 -10.83 5.64 -2.39
N LEU A 27 -10.08 4.97 -1.52
CA LEU A 27 -8.85 4.27 -1.88
C LEU A 27 -9.16 2.77 -1.99
N GLU A 28 -8.74 2.18 -3.10
CA GLU A 28 -8.92 0.77 -3.39
C GLU A 28 -7.58 0.12 -3.71
N LEU A 29 -7.50 -1.18 -3.44
CA LEU A 29 -6.34 -2.00 -3.71
C LEU A 29 -6.74 -3.23 -4.53
N SER A 30 -5.96 -3.47 -5.58
CA SER A 30 -5.94 -4.72 -6.31
C SER A 30 -4.73 -5.55 -5.88
N THR A 31 -4.92 -6.86 -5.78
CA THR A 31 -3.85 -7.85 -5.54
C THR A 31 -3.64 -8.79 -6.73
N ASP A 32 -4.35 -8.57 -7.83
CA ASP A 32 -4.42 -9.45 -9.00
C ASP A 32 -4.06 -8.72 -10.31
N GLY A 33 -3.20 -7.70 -10.23
CA GLY A 33 -2.71 -6.96 -11.40
C GLY A 33 -3.72 -5.96 -11.98
N GLY A 34 -4.68 -5.51 -11.16
CA GLY A 34 -5.71 -4.55 -11.55
C GLY A 34 -6.98 -5.17 -12.13
N ASN A 35 -7.18 -6.49 -12.03
CA ASN A 35 -8.39 -7.14 -12.53
C ASN A 35 -9.58 -6.90 -11.59
N THR A 36 -9.35 -6.99 -10.28
CA THR A 36 -10.35 -6.67 -9.25
C THR A 36 -9.79 -5.67 -8.24
N PHE A 37 -10.67 -4.85 -7.69
CA PHE A 37 -10.35 -3.83 -6.70
C PHE A 37 -11.30 -3.93 -5.52
N GLN A 38 -10.75 -3.92 -4.32
CA GLN A 38 -11.52 -3.89 -3.07
C GLN A 38 -11.15 -2.63 -2.28
N ASP A 39 -12.02 -2.23 -1.36
CA ASP A 39 -11.74 -1.10 -0.47
C ASP A 39 -10.44 -1.34 0.31
N ILE A 40 -9.67 -0.28 0.56
CA ILE A 40 -8.42 -0.38 1.31
C ILE A 40 -8.61 -0.95 2.72
N LEU A 41 -9.79 -0.74 3.32
CA LEU A 41 -10.15 -1.26 4.63
C LEU A 41 -10.28 -2.79 4.68
N THR A 42 -10.41 -3.47 3.53
CA THR A 42 -10.34 -4.94 3.48
C THR A 42 -8.95 -5.46 3.84
N PHE A 43 -7.90 -4.65 3.61
CA PHE A 43 -6.50 -5.06 3.76
C PHE A 43 -5.80 -4.37 4.92
N GLY A 44 -6.45 -3.44 5.60
CA GLY A 44 -5.77 -2.58 6.56
C GLY A 44 -6.69 -1.61 7.27
N SER A 45 -6.08 -0.63 7.94
CA SER A 45 -6.79 0.39 8.69
C SER A 45 -6.09 1.75 8.57
N PHE A 46 -6.89 2.81 8.63
CA PHE A 46 -6.38 4.17 8.68
C PHE A 46 -5.65 4.43 10.01
N VAL A 47 -4.50 5.09 9.91
CA VAL A 47 -3.77 5.68 11.03
C VAL A 47 -4.18 7.14 11.20
N SER A 48 -4.33 7.87 10.08
CA SER A 48 -4.77 9.27 10.05
C SER A 48 -5.45 9.61 8.73
N GLY A 49 -6.26 10.66 8.72
CA GLY A 49 -6.88 11.20 7.50
C GLY A 49 -7.77 10.20 6.76
N GLY A 50 -8.40 9.28 7.49
CA GLY A 50 -9.28 8.27 6.92
C GLY A 50 -10.61 8.82 6.43
N TYR A 51 -11.48 7.91 5.97
CA TYR A 51 -12.86 8.24 5.64
C TYR A 51 -13.58 8.88 6.82
N HIS A 52 -14.50 9.81 6.54
CA HIS A 52 -15.20 10.56 7.58
C HIS A 52 -16.70 10.74 7.31
N GLY A 53 -17.22 10.10 6.26
CA GLY A 53 -18.63 10.08 5.94
C GLY A 53 -19.01 8.86 5.13
N THR A 54 -20.31 8.60 5.03
CA THR A 54 -20.88 7.55 4.19
C THR A 54 -21.61 8.20 3.03
N ILE A 55 -21.42 7.69 1.82
CA ILE A 55 -22.11 8.20 0.64
C ILE A 55 -23.57 7.76 0.66
N SER A 56 -24.46 8.71 0.39
CA SER A 56 -25.90 8.49 0.30
C SER A 56 -26.24 7.36 -0.67
N ASN A 57 -27.28 6.58 -0.34
CA ASN A 57 -27.79 5.53 -1.23
C ASN A 57 -28.67 6.05 -2.37
N CYS A 58 -28.89 7.37 -2.45
CA CYS A 58 -29.70 7.97 -3.51
C CYS A 58 -28.87 8.42 -4.71
N CYS A 59 -29.55 9.00 -5.70
CA CYS A 59 -28.97 10.01 -6.59
C CYS A 59 -27.89 9.47 -7.56
N GLY A 60 -27.70 8.15 -7.62
CA GLY A 60 -26.95 7.47 -8.67
C GLY A 60 -25.43 7.43 -8.46
N ASN A 61 -24.91 7.81 -7.29
CA ASN A 61 -23.48 7.68 -7.03
C ASN A 61 -23.06 6.20 -7.01
N PRO A 62 -22.06 5.78 -7.82
CA PRO A 62 -21.60 4.39 -7.86
C PRO A 62 -20.83 3.94 -6.60
N LEU A 63 -20.63 4.82 -5.62
CA LEU A 63 -20.06 4.57 -4.29
C LEU A 63 -21.11 4.57 -3.17
N ALA A 64 -22.40 4.65 -3.50
CA ALA A 64 -23.53 4.59 -2.56
C ALA A 64 -23.34 3.55 -1.44
N GLY A 65 -23.52 4.00 -0.19
CA GLY A 65 -23.43 3.16 1.00
C GLY A 65 -22.01 2.90 1.52
N ARG A 66 -20.95 3.33 0.80
CA ARG A 66 -19.56 3.17 1.25
C ARG A 66 -19.12 4.32 2.14
N GLU A 67 -18.24 4.00 3.08
CA GLU A 67 -17.42 5.03 3.74
C GLU A 67 -16.46 5.67 2.72
N ALA A 68 -16.30 6.99 2.80
CA ALA A 68 -15.52 7.77 1.85
C ALA A 68 -14.96 9.06 2.46
N TRP A 69 -14.08 9.72 1.72
CA TRP A 69 -13.84 11.15 1.87
C TRP A 69 -14.93 11.91 1.11
N THR A 70 -15.72 12.74 1.80
CA THR A 70 -16.78 13.57 1.21
C THR A 70 -16.66 15.02 1.70
N GLY A 71 -17.46 15.95 1.19
CA GLY A 71 -17.45 17.34 1.66
C GLY A 71 -16.13 18.07 1.39
N ASN A 72 -15.66 18.88 2.35
CA ASN A 72 -14.50 19.76 2.17
C ASN A 72 -13.42 19.54 3.23
N SER A 73 -12.22 19.17 2.78
CA SER A 73 -11.02 18.95 3.60
C SER A 73 -10.34 20.23 4.13
N SER A 74 -10.73 21.40 3.66
CA SER A 74 -10.12 22.71 3.94
C SER A 74 -8.64 22.81 3.54
N GLY A 75 -8.21 22.03 2.54
CA GLY A 75 -6.84 21.99 2.04
C GLY A 75 -6.28 20.56 2.01
N PHE A 76 -4.97 20.42 1.82
CA PHE A 76 -4.35 19.10 1.85
C PHE A 76 -4.27 18.57 3.28
N ILE A 77 -4.83 17.39 3.50
CA ILE A 77 -4.62 16.58 4.71
C ILE A 77 -3.71 15.40 4.39
N THR A 78 -3.06 14.84 5.41
CA THR A 78 -2.26 13.62 5.28
C THR A 78 -3.10 12.40 5.62
N THR A 79 -3.22 11.48 4.67
CA THR A 79 -3.82 10.17 4.87
C THR A 79 -2.73 9.12 5.00
N MET A 80 -2.85 8.27 6.02
CA MET A 80 -1.93 7.18 6.29
C MET A 80 -2.71 5.90 6.57
N VAL A 81 -2.33 4.81 5.90
CA VAL A 81 -2.95 3.49 6.04
C VAL A 81 -1.88 2.46 6.31
N ASN A 82 -2.08 1.65 7.35
CA ASN A 82 -1.29 0.44 7.58
C ASN A 82 -2.01 -0.74 6.92
N LEU A 83 -1.30 -1.49 6.09
CA LEU A 83 -1.78 -2.70 5.43
C LEU A 83 -1.23 -3.94 6.15
N GLY A 84 -2.11 -4.92 6.37
CA GLY A 84 -1.80 -6.25 6.87
C GLY A 84 -1.31 -7.21 5.78
N VAL A 85 -0.82 -6.68 4.65
CA VAL A 85 -0.30 -7.44 3.51
C VAL A 85 1.09 -6.94 3.13
N THR A 86 1.90 -7.80 2.55
CA THR A 86 3.22 -7.45 1.99
C THR A 86 3.05 -6.88 0.58
N TRP A 87 3.78 -5.81 0.25
CA TRP A 87 3.75 -5.21 -1.08
C TRP A 87 4.41 -6.14 -2.10
N GLY A 88 3.76 -6.31 -3.26
CA GLY A 88 4.17 -7.26 -4.28
C GLY A 88 3.92 -6.77 -5.71
N PRO A 89 4.43 -7.49 -6.71
CA PRO A 89 4.45 -7.05 -8.11
C PRO A 89 3.05 -6.89 -8.75
N ASN A 90 2.02 -7.55 -8.20
CA ASN A 90 0.65 -7.50 -8.73
C ASN A 90 -0.24 -6.49 -8.00
N MET A 91 0.32 -5.69 -7.10
CA MET A 91 -0.45 -4.76 -6.30
C MET A 91 -0.61 -3.41 -7.00
N VAL A 92 -1.85 -2.94 -7.09
CA VAL A 92 -2.20 -1.69 -7.76
C VAL A 92 -3.14 -0.88 -6.86
N LEU A 93 -2.75 0.35 -6.54
CA LEU A 93 -3.64 1.31 -5.86
C LEU A 93 -4.54 2.01 -6.89
N ARG A 94 -5.77 2.29 -6.50
CA ARG A 94 -6.70 3.14 -7.24
C ARG A 94 -7.36 4.13 -6.30
N TRP A 95 -7.19 5.41 -6.60
CA TRP A 95 -8.03 6.48 -6.06
C TRP A 95 -9.24 6.61 -6.98
N ARG A 96 -10.44 6.37 -6.44
CA ARG A 96 -11.68 6.40 -7.21
C ARG A 96 -12.62 7.46 -6.63
N MET A 97 -12.97 8.43 -7.46
CA MET A 97 -14.04 9.37 -7.17
C MET A 97 -15.35 8.83 -7.76
N GLY A 98 -16.44 8.94 -7.02
CA GLY A 98 -17.79 8.81 -7.53
C GLY A 98 -18.57 10.09 -7.23
N SER A 99 -19.34 10.55 -8.21
CA SER A 99 -20.32 11.62 -8.03
C SER A 99 -21.73 11.10 -8.21
N ASP A 100 -22.68 11.76 -7.56
CA ASP A 100 -24.09 11.62 -7.87
C ASP A 100 -24.42 12.36 -9.20
N ASN A 101 -25.70 12.51 -9.52
CA ASN A 101 -26.15 13.14 -10.75
C ASN A 101 -26.49 14.64 -10.63
N ASN A 102 -26.14 15.31 -9.53
CA ASN A 102 -26.58 16.68 -9.26
C ASN A 102 -25.60 17.49 -8.39
N VAL A 103 -25.57 18.81 -8.54
CA VAL A 103 -24.60 19.68 -7.84
C VAL A 103 -23.16 19.29 -8.21
N SER A 104 -22.21 20.21 -8.06
CA SER A 104 -20.79 19.90 -8.32
C SER A 104 -19.91 20.57 -7.29
N GLY A 105 -18.79 19.91 -6.98
CA GLY A 105 -17.71 20.47 -6.19
C GLY A 105 -16.49 20.81 -7.06
N GLU A 106 -15.46 21.39 -6.45
CA GLU A 106 -14.19 21.70 -7.12
C GLU A 106 -13.35 20.45 -7.44
N GLY A 107 -13.72 19.30 -6.87
CA GLY A 107 -13.11 18.00 -7.14
C GLY A 107 -12.08 17.57 -6.10
N TRP A 108 -11.22 16.64 -6.50
CA TRP A 108 -10.28 15.93 -5.63
C TRP A 108 -8.87 15.95 -6.21
N ARG A 109 -7.87 16.28 -5.38
CA ARG A 109 -6.43 16.21 -5.72
C ARG A 109 -5.72 15.22 -4.81
N ILE A 110 -4.81 14.45 -5.40
CA ILE A 110 -3.89 13.53 -4.71
C ILE A 110 -2.47 14.00 -4.95
N ASP A 111 -1.65 13.98 -3.92
CA ASP A 111 -0.25 14.39 -3.99
C ASP A 111 0.61 13.56 -3.02
N THR A 112 1.93 13.55 -3.22
CA THR A 112 2.92 13.02 -2.28
C THR A 112 2.65 11.55 -1.91
N VAL A 113 2.35 10.71 -2.91
CA VAL A 113 2.11 9.29 -2.70
C VAL A 113 3.42 8.57 -2.39
N ALA A 114 3.45 7.84 -1.28
CA ALA A 114 4.55 6.96 -0.93
C ALA A 114 4.01 5.64 -0.36
N ILE A 115 4.71 4.56 -0.72
CA ILE A 115 4.48 3.21 -0.21
C ILE A 115 5.78 2.80 0.45
N THR A 116 5.71 2.47 1.73
CA THR A 116 6.87 2.07 2.52
C THR A 116 6.68 0.66 3.03
N GLN A 117 7.74 -0.13 2.94
CA GLN A 117 7.80 -1.49 3.45
C GLN A 117 9.21 -1.76 3.95
N CYS A 118 9.34 -2.32 5.15
CA CYS A 118 10.63 -2.79 5.64
C CYS A 118 10.99 -4.11 4.96
N HIS A 119 12.10 -4.13 4.22
CA HIS A 119 12.69 -5.36 3.73
C HIS A 119 13.64 -5.91 4.80
N LYS A 120 13.33 -7.08 5.37
CA LYS A 120 14.34 -7.82 6.13
C LYS A 120 15.44 -8.26 5.15
N PRO A 121 16.72 -8.02 5.43
CA PRO A 121 17.80 -8.61 4.65
C PRO A 121 17.65 -10.12 4.67
N VAL A 122 17.59 -10.76 3.51
CA VAL A 122 17.72 -12.23 3.43
C VAL A 122 19.11 -12.57 3.97
N PRO A 123 19.25 -13.45 4.98
CA PRO A 123 20.56 -13.94 5.37
C PRO A 123 21.20 -14.59 4.14
N THR A 124 22.21 -13.94 3.57
CA THR A 124 23.00 -14.57 2.53
C THR A 124 23.80 -15.66 3.21
N THR A 125 23.52 -16.93 2.88
CA THR A 125 24.43 -18.01 3.23
C THR A 125 25.77 -17.68 2.59
N PRO A 126 26.85 -17.48 3.37
CA PRO A 126 28.15 -17.22 2.77
C PRO A 126 28.51 -18.36 1.81
N PRO A 127 29.15 -18.09 0.67
CA PRO A 127 29.61 -19.14 -0.24
C PRO A 127 30.39 -20.19 0.56
N PRO A 128 30.26 -21.50 0.26
CA PRO A 128 31.01 -22.52 0.99
C PRO A 128 32.49 -22.15 0.97
N LEU A 129 33.09 -22.07 2.16
CA LEU A 129 34.50 -21.75 2.32
C LEU A 129 35.29 -22.74 1.45
N ARG A 130 36.13 -22.24 0.53
CA ARG A 130 37.01 -23.12 -0.25
C ARG A 130 37.83 -23.95 0.73
N THR A 131 37.61 -25.26 0.77
CA THR A 131 38.46 -26.17 1.54
C THR A 131 39.88 -26.03 1.01
N SER A 132 40.81 -25.68 1.89
CA SER A 132 42.22 -25.64 1.53
C SER A 132 42.63 -27.01 1.00
N ARG A 133 43.09 -27.06 -0.25
CA ARG A 133 43.63 -28.28 -0.85
C ARG A 133 44.73 -28.83 0.07
N PRO A 134 44.74 -30.14 0.40
CA PRO A 134 45.80 -30.70 1.21
C PRO A 134 47.16 -30.41 0.55
N ARG A 135 48.09 -29.88 1.35
CA ARG A 135 49.46 -29.63 0.93
C ARG A 135 50.09 -30.98 0.54
N PRO A 136 50.70 -31.13 -0.66
CA PRO A 136 51.40 -32.35 -1.00
C PRO A 136 52.48 -32.63 0.05
N THR A 137 52.52 -33.86 0.57
CA THR A 137 53.58 -34.32 1.46
C THR A 137 54.92 -34.24 0.72
N PRO A 138 55.97 -33.60 1.30
CA PRO A 138 57.29 -33.63 0.71
C PRO A 138 57.76 -35.09 0.56
N ALA A 139 58.24 -35.46 -0.63
CA ALA A 139 58.84 -36.77 -0.85
C ALA A 139 60.07 -36.95 0.06
N PRO A 140 60.33 -38.15 0.60
CA PRO A 140 61.51 -38.40 1.41
C PRO A 140 62.76 -38.15 0.57
N ARG A 141 63.70 -37.39 1.15
CA ARG A 141 65.02 -37.13 0.56
C ARG A 141 65.84 -38.43 0.59
N PRO A 142 66.37 -38.92 -0.54
CA PRO A 142 67.26 -40.06 -0.50
C PRO A 142 68.54 -39.71 0.28
N SER A 143 68.93 -40.61 1.19
CA SER A 143 70.18 -40.54 1.94
C SER A 143 71.37 -40.92 1.05
N PRO A 144 72.57 -40.35 1.31
CA PRO A 144 73.78 -40.63 0.54
C PRO A 144 74.29 -42.07 0.69
#